data_AF-A0A2W0C778-F1
#
_entry.id   AF-A0A2W0C778-F1
#
_cell.length_a   1.000
_cell.length_b   1.000
_cell.length_c   1.000
_cell.angle_alpha   90.00
_cell.angle_beta   90.00
_cell.angle_gamma   90.00
#
_symmetry.space_group_name_H-M   'P 1'
#
loop_
_entity.id
_entity.type
_entity.pdbx_description
1 polymer ?
#
loop_
_entity_poly.entity_id
_entity_poly.type
_entity_poly.pdbx_seq_one_letter_code
_entity_poly.pdbx_strand_id
1 'polypeptide(L)'
;MLQFSDVPIFAFIFWLVISLETADDDLIKKNSKLIWIFAVLILIIIGFYNYQLHAAREQTENLKKLYQTKNDSGFLALLREGHSYIPLAETLEKISKVTDEEDPAKVQKLIELAKSQADEADYYLGTLIQFSDSYVNDINPQFMVNHTVMTSKKQEDMYIFASQAGVFMTMYQISYNYWKDKPKQIPQETKEMLHSMAKELRALDDTLQEFKEKAIYAIEWGEFSTKEQIKDFTQRAIKPHLEKLIKMKSEFGG
;
A
#
# COMPACT_ATOMS: atom_id res chain seq x y z
N MET A 1 10.67 -15.91 20.14
CA MET A 1 9.71 -15.73 21.25
C MET A 1 9.08 -17.10 21.48
N LEU A 2 9.44 -17.81 22.54
CA LEU A 2 8.75 -19.05 22.93
C LEU A 2 7.30 -18.67 23.25
N GLN A 3 6.35 -19.12 22.44
CA GLN A 3 4.94 -18.87 22.71
C GLN A 3 4.55 -19.64 23.97
N PHE A 4 3.78 -18.98 24.84
CA PHE A 4 3.30 -19.48 26.14
C PHE A 4 2.48 -20.80 26.07
N SER A 5 2.29 -21.38 24.89
CA SER A 5 1.59 -22.65 24.64
C SER A 5 2.41 -23.91 24.90
N ASP A 6 3.75 -23.82 24.99
CA ASP A 6 4.61 -25.02 25.06
C ASP A 6 4.90 -25.48 26.50
N VAL A 7 4.65 -24.62 27.48
CA VAL A 7 4.94 -24.86 28.92
C VAL A 7 4.24 -26.11 29.49
N PRO A 8 2.98 -26.45 29.17
CA PRO A 8 2.31 -27.60 29.78
C PRO A 8 2.86 -28.95 29.31
N ILE A 9 3.28 -29.05 28.03
CA ILE A 9 3.75 -30.30 27.43
C ILE A 9 5.16 -30.62 27.93
N PHE A 10 6.05 -29.63 27.96
CA PHE A 10 7.40 -29.82 28.51
C PHE A 10 7.38 -30.09 30.01
N ALA A 11 6.50 -29.43 30.78
CA ALA A 11 6.33 -29.70 32.20
C ALA A 11 5.80 -31.12 32.47
N PHE A 12 4.86 -31.62 31.64
CA PHE A 12 4.33 -32.97 31.75
C PHE A 12 5.37 -34.05 31.36
N ILE A 13 6.12 -33.85 30.29
CA ILE A 13 7.21 -34.76 29.88
C ILE A 13 8.31 -34.78 30.96
N PHE A 14 8.68 -33.62 31.51
CA PHE A 14 9.68 -33.52 32.57
C PHE A 14 9.22 -34.20 33.87
N TRP A 15 7.95 -34.01 34.26
CA TRP A 15 7.33 -34.71 35.40
C TRP A 15 7.26 -36.23 35.18
N LEU A 16 6.96 -36.67 33.96
CA LEU A 16 6.86 -38.08 33.59
C LEU A 16 8.24 -38.77 33.57
N VAL A 17 9.28 -38.08 33.10
CA VAL A 17 10.68 -38.55 33.14
C VAL A 17 11.18 -38.68 34.59
N ILE A 18 10.98 -37.65 35.42
CA ILE A 18 11.37 -37.69 36.84
C ILE A 18 10.63 -38.80 37.60
N SER A 19 9.34 -39.00 37.28
CA SER A 19 8.53 -40.04 37.92
C SER A 19 8.93 -41.46 37.50
N LEU A 20 9.49 -41.63 36.29
CA LEU A 20 10.03 -42.91 35.82
C LEU A 20 11.42 -43.20 36.39
N GLU A 21 12.24 -42.17 36.58
CA GLU A 21 13.60 -42.27 37.13
C GLU A 21 13.61 -42.54 38.65
N THR A 22 12.52 -42.25 39.35
CA THR A 22 12.34 -42.46 40.79
C THR A 22 11.46 -43.65 41.16
N ALA A 23 10.96 -44.41 40.17
CA ALA A 23 10.07 -45.54 40.38
C ALA A 23 10.82 -46.86 40.62
N ASP A 24 10.33 -47.65 41.57
CA ASP A 24 10.85 -48.98 41.93
C ASP A 24 10.76 -49.95 40.72
N ASP A 25 11.83 -50.72 40.45
CA ASP A 25 11.97 -51.54 39.23
C ASP A 25 10.83 -52.55 39.03
N ASP A 26 10.26 -53.07 40.13
CA ASP A 26 9.11 -53.98 40.11
C ASP A 26 7.79 -53.27 39.75
N LEU A 27 7.65 -51.98 40.09
CA LEU A 27 6.47 -51.17 39.76
C LEU A 27 6.46 -50.81 38.27
N ILE A 28 7.64 -50.52 37.70
CA ILE A 28 7.83 -50.28 36.26
C ILE A 28 7.50 -51.56 35.47
N LYS A 29 7.99 -52.72 35.91
CA LYS A 29 7.65 -54.01 35.27
C LYS A 29 6.15 -54.33 35.33
N LYS A 30 5.50 -54.10 36.47
CA LYS A 30 4.07 -54.37 36.65
C LYS A 30 3.18 -53.45 35.81
N ASN A 31 3.58 -52.18 35.64
CA ASN A 31 2.79 -51.17 34.92
C ASN A 31 3.33 -50.83 33.51
N SER A 32 4.32 -51.58 33.02
CA SER A 32 4.99 -51.35 31.73
C SER A 32 4.02 -51.21 30.55
N LYS A 33 2.97 -52.04 30.51
CA LYS A 33 1.92 -51.96 29.47
C LYS A 33 1.18 -50.62 29.49
N LEU A 34 0.86 -50.09 30.67
CA LEU A 34 0.19 -48.80 30.85
C LEU A 34 1.11 -47.64 30.43
N ILE A 35 2.38 -47.70 30.79
CA ILE A 35 3.39 -46.71 30.39
C ILE A 35 3.53 -46.66 28.86
N TRP A 36 3.56 -47.82 28.19
CA TRP A 36 3.59 -47.90 26.73
C TRP A 36 2.31 -47.35 26.08
N ILE A 37 1.14 -47.61 26.67
CA ILE A 37 -0.13 -47.05 26.19
C ILE A 37 -0.10 -45.50 26.27
N PHE A 38 0.37 -44.94 27.38
CA PHE A 38 0.51 -43.48 27.52
C PHE A 38 1.55 -42.89 26.57
N ALA A 39 2.70 -43.54 26.38
CA ALA A 39 3.72 -43.11 25.44
C ALA A 39 3.17 -43.06 24.00
N VAL A 40 2.43 -44.08 23.58
CA VAL A 40 1.77 -44.12 22.27
C VAL A 40 0.72 -43.01 22.14
N LEU A 41 -0.10 -42.77 23.18
CA LEU A 41 -1.08 -41.67 23.18
C LEU A 41 -0.42 -40.29 23.02
N ILE A 42 0.70 -40.04 23.73
CA ILE A 42 1.45 -38.79 23.62
C ILE A 42 2.00 -38.62 22.21
N LEU A 43 2.55 -39.67 21.60
CA LEU A 43 3.03 -39.63 20.22
C LEU A 43 1.92 -39.32 19.22
N ILE A 44 0.71 -39.87 19.41
CA ILE A 44 -0.46 -39.56 18.59
C ILE A 44 -0.85 -38.09 18.73
N ILE A 45 -0.86 -37.54 19.96
CA ILE A 45 -1.16 -36.12 20.21
C ILE A 45 -0.14 -35.20 19.54
N ILE A 46 1.16 -35.51 19.67
CA ILE A 46 2.24 -34.75 19.02
C ILE A 46 2.09 -34.83 17.49
N GLY A 47 1.83 -36.01 16.94
CA GLY A 47 1.59 -36.21 15.51
C GLY A 47 0.40 -35.40 14.99
N PHE A 48 -0.71 -35.41 15.72
CA PHE A 48 -1.90 -34.63 15.38
C PHE A 48 -1.65 -33.11 15.48
N TYR A 49 -0.95 -32.67 16.53
CA TYR A 49 -0.57 -31.27 16.70
C TYR A 49 0.34 -30.78 15.55
N ASN A 50 1.37 -31.55 15.21
CA ASN A 50 2.26 -31.22 14.10
C ASN A 50 1.51 -31.19 12.76
N TYR A 51 0.59 -32.13 12.53
CA TYR A 51 -0.26 -32.12 11.34
C TYR A 51 -1.12 -30.86 11.26
N GLN A 52 -1.81 -30.49 12.34
CA GLN A 52 -2.62 -29.27 12.39
C GLN A 52 -1.78 -28.02 12.18
N LEU A 53 -0.59 -27.96 12.78
CA LEU A 53 0.35 -26.84 12.61
C LEU A 53 0.83 -26.73 11.16
N HIS A 54 1.16 -27.86 10.51
CA HIS A 54 1.54 -27.89 9.10
C HIS A 54 0.38 -27.46 8.19
N ALA A 55 -0.83 -27.98 8.42
CA ALA A 55 -2.02 -27.60 7.66
C ALA A 55 -2.34 -26.10 7.81
N ALA A 56 -2.23 -25.55 9.02
CA ALA A 56 -2.43 -24.12 9.28
C ALA A 56 -1.38 -23.24 8.58
N ARG A 57 -0.10 -23.66 8.58
CA ARG A 57 0.97 -22.98 7.85
C ARG A 57 0.73 -23.00 6.35
N GLU A 58 0.37 -24.16 5.79
CA GLU A 58 0.08 -24.31 4.37
C GLU A 58 -1.10 -23.45 3.94
N GLN A 59 -2.19 -23.42 4.72
CA GLN A 59 -3.33 -22.53 4.47
C GLN A 59 -2.92 -21.06 4.50
N THR A 60 -2.09 -20.66 5.46
CA THR A 60 -1.60 -19.28 5.58
C THR A 60 -0.74 -18.89 4.37
N GLU A 61 0.18 -19.75 3.95
CA GLU A 61 1.02 -19.51 2.76
C GLU A 61 0.19 -19.48 1.47
N ASN A 62 -0.81 -20.34 1.33
CA ASN A 62 -1.74 -20.31 0.19
C ASN A 62 -2.54 -19.00 0.15
N LEU A 63 -3.00 -18.50 1.30
CA LEU A 63 -3.69 -17.21 1.41
C LEU A 63 -2.77 -16.05 1.03
N LYS A 64 -1.53 -16.03 1.52
CA LYS A 64 -0.51 -15.02 1.17
C LYS A 64 -0.27 -14.99 -0.35
N LYS A 65 -0.07 -16.16 -0.97
CA LYS A 65 0.11 -16.28 -2.43
C LYS A 65 -1.10 -15.78 -3.22
N LEU A 66 -2.32 -16.11 -2.77
CA LEU A 66 -3.55 -15.64 -3.40
C LEU A 66 -3.68 -14.11 -3.29
N TYR A 67 -3.40 -13.55 -2.11
CA TYR A 67 -3.41 -12.11 -1.91
C TYR A 67 -2.39 -11.42 -2.81
N GLN A 68 -1.14 -11.90 -2.84
CA GLN A 68 -0.10 -11.35 -3.70
C GLN A 68 -0.49 -11.40 -5.17
N THR A 69 -1.05 -12.53 -5.62
CA THR A 69 -1.52 -12.67 -7.00
C THR A 69 -2.61 -11.66 -7.35
N LYS A 70 -3.60 -11.46 -6.45
CA LYS A 70 -4.66 -10.46 -6.66
C LYS A 70 -4.13 -9.04 -6.63
N ASN A 71 -3.21 -8.75 -5.73
CA ASN A 71 -2.59 -7.44 -5.59
C ASN A 71 -1.73 -7.09 -6.82
N ASP A 72 -0.93 -8.05 -7.30
CA ASP A 72 -0.15 -7.91 -8.55
C ASP A 72 -1.05 -7.69 -9.77
N SER A 73 -2.09 -8.51 -9.93
CA SER A 73 -3.03 -8.35 -11.04
C SER A 73 -3.79 -7.04 -10.96
N GLY A 74 -4.21 -6.61 -9.76
CA GLY A 74 -4.86 -5.32 -9.54
C GLY A 74 -3.94 -4.15 -9.87
N PHE A 75 -2.67 -4.21 -9.48
CA PHE A 75 -1.68 -3.19 -9.83
C PHE A 75 -1.50 -3.03 -11.35
N LEU A 76 -1.34 -4.14 -12.06
CA LEU A 76 -1.17 -4.11 -13.51
C LEU A 76 -2.43 -3.61 -14.23
N ALA A 77 -3.61 -4.00 -13.75
CA ALA A 77 -4.88 -3.49 -14.27
C ALA A 77 -5.01 -1.98 -14.04
N LEU A 78 -4.68 -1.49 -12.84
CA LEU A 78 -4.68 -0.07 -12.51
C LEU A 78 -3.69 0.73 -13.35
N LEU A 79 -2.49 0.20 -13.62
CA LEU A 79 -1.56 0.86 -14.56
C LEU A 79 -2.15 0.90 -15.97
N ARG A 80 -2.59 -0.24 -16.49
CA ARG A 80 -3.14 -0.35 -17.86
C ARG A 80 -4.31 0.60 -18.10
N GLU A 81 -5.25 0.65 -17.16
CA GLU A 81 -6.49 1.42 -17.25
C GLU A 81 -6.40 2.79 -16.56
N GLY A 82 -5.20 3.15 -16.09
CA GLY A 82 -4.99 4.24 -15.16
C GLY A 82 -5.41 5.60 -15.69
N HIS A 83 -5.86 6.44 -14.76
CA HIS A 83 -6.24 7.83 -15.01
C HIS A 83 -5.08 8.60 -15.66
N SER A 84 -5.40 9.50 -16.59
CA SER A 84 -4.42 10.42 -17.16
C SER A 84 -4.42 11.74 -16.39
N TYR A 85 -3.24 12.28 -16.09
CA TYR A 85 -3.10 13.58 -15.44
C TYR A 85 -3.21 14.76 -16.41
N ILE A 86 -3.28 14.50 -17.72
CA ILE A 86 -3.38 15.54 -18.75
C ILE A 86 -4.58 16.46 -18.58
N PRO A 87 -5.82 15.98 -18.34
CA PRO A 87 -6.98 16.86 -18.17
C PRO A 87 -6.83 17.83 -17.00
N LEU A 88 -6.26 17.35 -15.88
CA LEU A 88 -5.95 18.20 -14.74
C LEU A 88 -4.88 19.24 -15.11
N ALA A 89 -3.76 18.80 -15.70
CA ALA A 89 -2.68 19.69 -16.10
C ALA A 89 -3.14 20.79 -17.06
N GLU A 90 -3.98 20.47 -18.04
CA GLU A 90 -4.57 21.45 -18.95
C GLU A 90 -5.45 22.47 -18.23
N THR A 91 -6.26 22.03 -17.27
CA THR A 91 -7.12 22.92 -16.49
C THR A 91 -6.29 23.83 -15.58
N LEU A 92 -5.26 23.30 -14.91
CA LEU A 92 -4.33 24.11 -14.12
C LEU A 92 -3.62 25.17 -14.98
N GLU A 93 -3.18 24.78 -16.18
CA GLU A 93 -2.55 25.72 -17.10
C GLU A 93 -3.54 26.81 -17.58
N LYS A 94 -4.81 26.46 -17.85
CA LYS A 94 -5.84 27.46 -18.17
C LYS A 94 -6.02 28.46 -17.02
N ILE A 95 -6.13 27.97 -15.78
CA ILE A 95 -6.26 28.83 -14.59
C ILE A 95 -5.05 29.75 -14.43
N SER A 96 -3.83 29.24 -14.68
CA SER A 96 -2.59 30.05 -14.60
C SER A 96 -2.54 31.25 -15.55
N LYS A 97 -3.35 31.23 -16.61
CA LYS A 97 -3.38 32.29 -17.65
C LYS A 97 -4.57 33.25 -17.53
N VAL A 98 -5.46 33.01 -16.57
CA VAL A 98 -6.64 33.87 -16.32
C VAL A 98 -6.18 35.30 -16.03
N THR A 99 -6.83 36.27 -16.66
CA THR A 99 -6.63 37.69 -16.38
C THR A 99 -7.73 38.23 -15.46
N ASP A 100 -7.49 39.39 -14.86
CA ASP A 100 -8.46 40.05 -13.97
C ASP A 100 -9.71 40.57 -14.72
N GLU A 101 -9.70 40.50 -16.05
CA GLU A 101 -10.80 40.90 -16.94
C GLU A 101 -11.78 39.76 -17.22
N GLU A 102 -11.43 38.52 -16.87
CA GLU A 102 -12.31 37.37 -17.10
C GLU A 102 -13.54 37.38 -16.18
N ASP A 103 -14.64 36.86 -16.71
CA ASP A 103 -15.88 36.67 -15.96
C ASP A 103 -15.64 35.76 -14.73
N PRO A 104 -15.86 36.26 -13.49
CA PRO A 104 -15.61 35.48 -12.29
C PRO A 104 -16.37 34.15 -12.22
N ALA A 105 -17.55 34.07 -12.85
CA ALA A 105 -18.31 32.82 -12.92
C ALA A 105 -17.63 31.77 -13.79
N LYS A 106 -16.92 32.18 -14.86
CA LYS A 106 -16.14 31.26 -15.71
C LYS A 106 -14.90 30.77 -14.98
N VAL A 107 -14.20 31.66 -14.30
CA VAL A 107 -13.01 31.31 -13.50
C VAL A 107 -13.38 30.34 -12.37
N GLN A 108 -14.48 30.58 -11.66
CA GLN A 108 -14.97 29.64 -10.63
C GLN A 108 -15.25 28.25 -11.21
N LYS A 109 -15.89 28.16 -12.37
CA LYS A 109 -16.15 26.85 -13.02
C LYS A 109 -14.86 26.11 -13.37
N LEU A 110 -13.82 26.82 -13.83
CA LEU A 110 -12.50 26.22 -14.09
C LEU A 110 -11.86 25.69 -12.80
N ILE A 111 -11.92 26.46 -11.72
CA ILE A 111 -11.38 26.05 -10.41
C ILE A 111 -12.11 24.80 -9.89
N GLU A 112 -13.44 24.76 -9.99
CA GLU A 112 -14.24 23.59 -9.56
C GLU A 112 -13.96 22.35 -10.41
N LEU A 113 -13.76 22.52 -11.73
CA LEU A 113 -13.36 21.43 -12.61
C LEU A 113 -11.98 20.87 -12.21
N ALA A 114 -10.99 21.75 -12.00
CA ALA A 114 -9.66 21.34 -11.55
C ALA A 114 -9.71 20.63 -10.19
N LYS A 115 -10.57 21.08 -9.27
CA LYS A 115 -10.75 20.42 -7.96
C LYS A 115 -11.29 19.01 -8.12
N SER A 116 -12.30 18.79 -8.97
CA SER A 116 -12.85 17.45 -9.25
C SER A 116 -11.80 16.54 -9.90
N GLN A 117 -11.07 17.05 -10.90
CA GLN A 117 -10.01 16.29 -11.57
C GLN A 117 -8.86 15.95 -10.61
N ALA A 118 -8.53 16.85 -9.68
CA ALA A 118 -7.52 16.60 -8.66
C ALA A 118 -7.94 15.52 -7.66
N ASP A 119 -9.22 15.46 -7.28
CA ASP A 119 -9.74 14.39 -6.42
C ASP A 119 -9.58 13.01 -7.09
N GLU A 120 -9.99 12.90 -8.36
CA GLU A 120 -9.84 11.68 -9.16
C GLU A 120 -8.36 11.26 -9.31
N ALA A 121 -7.49 12.22 -9.59
CA ALA A 121 -6.06 12.00 -9.78
C ALA A 121 -5.34 11.57 -8.48
N ASP A 122 -5.69 12.19 -7.35
CA ASP A 122 -5.16 11.87 -6.03
C ASP A 122 -5.65 10.48 -5.58
N TYR A 123 -6.94 10.17 -5.81
CA TYR A 123 -7.52 8.85 -5.53
C TYR A 123 -6.85 7.74 -6.36
N TYR A 124 -6.63 7.97 -7.65
CA TYR A 124 -5.94 7.04 -8.52
C TYR A 124 -4.51 6.75 -8.02
N LEU A 125 -3.73 7.78 -7.70
CA LEU A 125 -2.36 7.61 -7.20
C LEU A 125 -2.32 6.83 -5.88
N GLY A 126 -3.21 7.19 -4.95
CA GLY A 126 -3.33 6.50 -3.67
C GLY A 126 -3.64 5.01 -3.85
N THR A 127 -4.59 4.71 -4.74
CA THR A 127 -4.98 3.32 -5.06
C THR A 127 -3.83 2.57 -5.74
N LEU A 128 -3.13 3.19 -6.69
CA LEU A 128 -1.97 2.57 -7.34
C LEU A 128 -0.88 2.19 -6.31
N ILE A 129 -0.62 3.05 -5.33
CA ILE A 129 0.33 2.79 -4.25
C ILE A 129 -0.16 1.68 -3.31
N GLN A 130 -1.45 1.61 -3.00
CA GLN A 130 -2.03 0.52 -2.21
C GLN A 130 -1.81 -0.85 -2.88
N PHE A 131 -1.92 -0.91 -4.21
CA PHE A 131 -1.68 -2.13 -4.97
C PHE A 131 -0.21 -2.37 -5.32
N SER A 132 0.69 -1.45 -4.99
CA SER A 132 2.12 -1.59 -5.31
C SER A 132 2.92 -2.43 -4.31
N ASP A 133 2.25 -2.99 -3.31
CA ASP A 133 2.90 -3.75 -2.24
C ASP A 133 3.33 -5.15 -2.68
N SER A 134 4.30 -5.69 -1.94
CA SER A 134 4.74 -7.07 -2.07
C SER A 134 4.66 -7.72 -0.70
N TYR A 135 3.77 -8.69 -0.55
CA TYR A 135 3.56 -9.49 0.66
C TYR A 135 4.71 -10.52 0.81
N VAL A 136 5.94 -10.01 0.88
CA VAL A 136 7.14 -10.82 0.98
C VAL A 136 7.66 -10.69 2.42
N ASN A 137 7.46 -11.78 3.17
CA ASN A 137 7.98 -12.05 4.52
C ASN A 137 7.35 -11.28 5.70
N ASP A 138 6.47 -11.95 6.43
CA ASP A 138 6.21 -11.81 7.88
C ASP A 138 6.08 -10.40 8.50
N ILE A 139 5.68 -9.40 7.72
CA ILE A 139 5.28 -8.11 8.30
C ILE A 139 3.81 -8.23 8.69
N ASN A 140 3.53 -8.28 9.99
CA ASN A 140 2.17 -8.10 10.50
C ASN A 140 1.61 -6.81 9.88
N PRO A 141 0.39 -6.82 9.32
CA PRO A 141 -0.23 -5.63 8.76
C PRO A 141 -0.14 -4.50 9.78
N GLN A 142 0.53 -3.40 9.41
CA GLN A 142 0.60 -2.23 10.27
C GLN A 142 -0.55 -1.30 9.89
N PHE A 143 -1.56 -1.23 10.76
CA PHE A 143 -2.58 -0.17 10.71
C PHE A 143 -1.91 1.14 11.19
N MET A 144 -2.04 2.34 10.61
CA MET A 144 -2.87 2.88 9.52
C MET A 144 -2.39 4.32 9.20
N VAL A 145 -2.39 4.71 7.93
CA VAL A 145 -2.63 6.10 7.51
C VAL A 145 -4.03 6.13 6.88
N ASN A 146 -4.96 6.96 7.39
CA ASN A 146 -6.31 7.16 6.85
C ASN A 146 -7.12 5.87 6.56
N HIS A 147 -7.18 4.93 7.50
CA HIS A 147 -7.94 3.69 7.37
C HIS A 147 -7.51 2.72 6.25
N THR A 148 -6.35 2.95 5.65
CA THR A 148 -5.78 2.07 4.64
C THR A 148 -4.81 1.10 5.28
N VAL A 149 -4.94 -0.20 4.96
CA VAL A 149 -4.00 -1.23 5.42
C VAL A 149 -2.74 -1.16 4.57
N MET A 150 -1.61 -0.85 5.21
CA MET A 150 -0.30 -0.92 4.58
C MET A 150 0.47 -2.10 5.17
N THR A 151 1.20 -2.84 4.33
CA THR A 151 1.91 -4.06 4.79
C THR A 151 3.42 -3.89 4.80
N SER A 152 3.93 -2.76 4.29
CA SER A 152 5.34 -2.40 4.37
C SER A 152 5.57 -0.91 4.67
N LYS A 153 6.69 -0.59 5.33
CA LYS A 153 7.10 0.80 5.62
C LYS A 153 7.31 1.60 4.33
N LYS A 154 7.86 0.96 3.30
CA LYS A 154 8.05 1.55 1.96
C LYS A 154 6.72 2.03 1.36
N GLN A 155 5.67 1.21 1.49
CA GLN A 155 4.35 1.55 1.00
C GLN A 155 3.73 2.70 1.81
N GLU A 156 3.83 2.64 3.14
CA GLU A 156 3.37 3.72 4.02
C GLU A 156 4.04 5.05 3.66
N ASP A 157 5.37 5.06 3.53
CA ASP A 157 6.12 6.27 3.18
C ASP A 157 5.69 6.81 1.82
N MET A 158 5.55 5.94 0.80
CA MET A 158 5.09 6.36 -0.52
C MET A 158 3.67 6.93 -0.49
N TYR A 159 2.78 6.36 0.30
CA TYR A 159 1.42 6.87 0.46
C TYR A 159 1.39 8.24 1.13
N ILE A 160 2.22 8.45 2.15
CA ILE A 160 2.40 9.77 2.77
C ILE A 160 2.93 10.78 1.74
N PHE A 161 3.93 10.40 0.94
CA PHE A 161 4.45 11.23 -0.15
C PHE A 161 3.34 11.61 -1.15
N ALA A 162 2.55 10.64 -1.61
CA ALA A 162 1.44 10.91 -2.51
C ALA A 162 0.38 11.83 -1.89
N SER A 163 0.02 11.62 -0.63
CA SER A 163 -0.93 12.48 0.08
C SER A 163 -0.43 13.92 0.21
N GLN A 164 0.87 14.13 0.44
CA GLN A 164 1.47 15.47 0.50
C GLN A 164 1.58 16.10 -0.90
N ALA A 165 1.87 15.30 -1.92
CA ALA A 165 1.93 15.73 -3.32
C ALA A 165 0.56 15.98 -3.94
N GLY A 166 -0.53 15.46 -3.36
CA GLY A 166 -1.89 15.51 -3.88
C GLY A 166 -2.45 16.92 -4.13
N VAL A 167 -2.98 17.16 -5.33
CA VAL A 167 -3.36 18.49 -5.82
C VAL A 167 -4.71 18.96 -5.26
N PHE A 168 -5.53 18.04 -4.77
CA PHE A 168 -6.90 18.33 -4.33
C PHE A 168 -6.96 19.41 -3.26
N MET A 169 -6.14 19.28 -2.21
CA MET A 169 -6.14 20.25 -1.11
C MET A 169 -5.69 21.64 -1.55
N THR A 170 -4.75 21.73 -2.48
CA THR A 170 -4.33 22.99 -3.09
C THR A 170 -5.48 23.64 -3.85
N MET A 171 -6.20 22.87 -4.68
CA MET A 171 -7.35 23.38 -5.42
C MET A 171 -8.53 23.75 -4.50
N TYR A 172 -8.72 23.02 -3.41
CA TYR A 172 -9.71 23.35 -2.39
C TYR A 172 -9.41 24.71 -1.76
N GLN A 173 -8.16 24.97 -1.38
CA GLN A 173 -7.74 26.26 -0.83
C GLN A 173 -7.90 27.40 -1.83
N ILE A 174 -7.53 27.18 -3.10
CA ILE A 174 -7.70 28.16 -4.17
C ILE A 174 -9.20 28.48 -4.37
N SER A 175 -10.07 27.47 -4.40
CA SER A 175 -11.53 27.68 -4.50
C SER A 175 -12.05 28.50 -3.32
N TYR A 176 -11.65 28.16 -2.10
CA TYR A 176 -12.07 28.88 -0.90
C TYR A 176 -11.61 30.35 -0.91
N ASN A 177 -10.34 30.61 -1.22
CA ASN A 177 -9.78 31.95 -1.28
C ASN A 177 -10.47 32.77 -2.38
N TYR A 178 -10.60 32.20 -3.58
CA TYR A 178 -11.30 32.86 -4.67
C TYR A 178 -12.75 33.20 -4.31
N TRP A 179 -13.46 32.32 -3.58
CA TRP A 179 -14.82 32.60 -3.10
C TRP A 179 -14.88 33.69 -2.02
N LYS A 180 -13.83 33.84 -1.21
CA LYS A 180 -13.74 34.87 -0.17
C LYS A 180 -13.31 36.24 -0.71
N ASP A 181 -12.43 36.27 -1.70
CA ASP A 181 -11.73 37.48 -2.12
C ASP A 181 -12.65 38.50 -2.81
N LYS A 182 -12.31 39.79 -2.61
CA LYS A 182 -12.96 40.95 -3.24
C LYS A 182 -11.88 41.99 -3.55
N PRO A 183 -11.52 42.25 -4.82
CA PRO A 183 -12.06 41.64 -6.04
C PRO A 183 -11.74 40.14 -6.20
N LYS A 184 -12.45 39.47 -7.10
CA LYS A 184 -12.25 38.04 -7.43
C LYS A 184 -11.00 37.87 -8.28
N GLN A 185 -9.86 37.65 -7.64
CA GLN A 185 -8.57 37.54 -8.31
C GLN A 185 -7.83 36.27 -7.86
N ILE A 186 -6.97 35.77 -8.73
CA ILE A 186 -6.02 34.71 -8.41
C ILE A 186 -4.64 35.38 -8.31
N PRO A 187 -3.95 35.30 -7.16
CA PRO A 187 -2.63 35.87 -7.02
C PRO A 187 -1.64 35.35 -8.07
N GLN A 188 -0.70 36.20 -8.49
CA GLN A 188 0.31 35.84 -9.49
C GLN A 188 1.15 34.63 -9.06
N GLU A 189 1.53 34.57 -7.77
CA GLU A 189 2.24 33.42 -7.19
C GLU A 189 1.45 32.12 -7.31
N THR A 190 0.13 32.17 -7.09
CA THR A 190 -0.76 31.02 -7.30
C THR A 190 -0.78 30.61 -8.77
N LYS A 191 -0.81 31.56 -9.72
CA LYS A 191 -0.77 31.25 -11.16
C LYS A 191 0.55 30.57 -11.54
N GLU A 192 1.68 31.04 -11.02
CA GLU A 192 3.01 30.45 -11.27
C GLU A 192 3.15 29.04 -10.67
N MET A 193 2.62 28.83 -9.46
CA MET A 193 2.52 27.51 -8.85
C MET A 193 1.69 26.56 -9.72
N LEU A 194 0.49 26.98 -10.14
CA LEU A 194 -0.39 26.16 -10.99
C LEU A 194 0.25 25.82 -12.34
N HIS A 195 0.96 26.76 -12.96
CA HIS A 195 1.70 26.52 -14.19
C HIS A 195 2.81 25.48 -13.99
N SER A 196 3.57 25.58 -12.90
CA SER A 196 4.65 24.65 -12.57
C SER A 196 4.12 23.25 -12.25
N MET A 197 3.02 23.16 -11.49
CA MET A 197 2.32 21.92 -11.21
C MET A 197 1.79 21.29 -12.50
N ALA A 198 1.18 22.05 -13.39
CA ALA A 198 0.70 21.54 -14.69
C ALA A 198 1.83 20.89 -15.50
N LYS A 199 3.02 21.50 -15.53
CA LYS A 199 4.19 20.94 -16.21
C LYS A 199 4.64 19.63 -15.57
N GLU A 200 4.69 19.56 -14.24
CA GLU A 200 5.13 18.36 -13.54
C GLU A 200 4.10 17.22 -13.63
N LEU A 201 2.80 17.54 -13.64
CA LEU A 201 1.73 16.56 -13.84
C LEU A 201 1.78 15.93 -15.23
N ARG A 202 2.15 16.68 -16.27
CA ARG A 202 2.40 16.11 -17.60
C ARG A 202 3.60 15.17 -17.60
N ALA A 203 4.69 15.58 -16.96
CA ALA A 203 5.88 14.73 -16.84
C ALA A 203 5.58 13.45 -16.04
N LEU A 204 4.73 13.53 -15.01
CA LEU A 204 4.24 12.35 -14.28
C LEU A 204 3.38 11.44 -15.18
N ASP A 205 2.49 12.02 -15.99
CA ASP A 205 1.67 11.26 -16.96
C ASP A 205 2.54 10.50 -17.95
N ASP A 206 3.54 11.19 -18.54
CA ASP A 206 4.51 10.59 -19.47
C ASP A 206 5.25 9.42 -18.81
N THR A 207 5.75 9.61 -17.57
CA THR A 207 6.39 8.54 -16.79
C THR A 207 5.44 7.36 -16.58
N LEU A 208 4.19 7.61 -16.19
CA LEU A 208 3.20 6.55 -15.98
C LEU A 208 2.84 5.82 -17.28
N GLN A 209 2.81 6.53 -18.41
CA GLN A 209 2.54 5.96 -19.73
C GLN A 209 3.57 4.88 -20.10
N GLU A 210 4.85 5.08 -19.79
CA GLU A 210 5.90 4.06 -19.97
C GLU A 210 5.60 2.78 -19.18
N PHE A 211 5.03 2.90 -17.98
CA PHE A 211 4.63 1.75 -17.16
C PHE A 211 3.30 1.13 -17.59
N LYS A 212 2.39 1.88 -18.24
CA LYS A 212 1.19 1.31 -18.87
C LYS A 212 1.56 0.32 -19.95
N GLU A 213 2.51 0.68 -20.82
CA GLU A 213 2.99 -0.21 -21.88
C GLU A 213 3.61 -1.47 -21.28
N LYS A 214 4.49 -1.33 -20.27
CA LYS A 214 5.08 -2.47 -19.55
C LYS A 214 4.02 -3.36 -18.89
N ALA A 215 2.94 -2.77 -18.35
CA ALA A 215 1.84 -3.53 -17.76
C ALA A 215 1.05 -4.32 -18.81
N ILE A 216 0.79 -3.73 -19.98
CA ILE A 216 0.16 -4.45 -21.11
C ILE A 216 1.01 -5.65 -21.51
N TYR A 217 2.33 -5.46 -21.71
CA TYR A 217 3.22 -6.56 -22.04
C TYR A 217 3.25 -7.66 -20.97
N ALA A 218 3.28 -7.29 -19.69
CA ALA A 218 3.28 -8.25 -18.59
C ALA A 218 1.95 -9.03 -18.48
N ILE A 219 0.81 -8.41 -18.80
CA ILE A 219 -0.50 -9.06 -18.80
C ILE A 219 -0.65 -10.01 -19.99
N GLU A 220 -0.28 -9.57 -21.19
CA GLU A 220 -0.54 -10.29 -22.44
C GLU A 220 0.50 -11.37 -22.74
N TRP A 221 1.77 -11.13 -22.41
CA TRP A 221 2.90 -11.95 -22.83
C TRP A 221 3.67 -12.57 -21.67
N GLY A 222 3.44 -12.11 -20.43
CA GLY A 222 4.05 -12.68 -19.23
C GLY A 222 5.56 -12.48 -19.07
N GLU A 223 6.22 -11.69 -19.92
CA GLU A 223 7.66 -11.85 -20.18
C GLU A 223 8.60 -10.66 -19.94
N PHE A 224 8.18 -9.53 -19.37
CA PHE A 224 9.09 -8.36 -19.33
C PHE A 224 9.86 -8.15 -18.02
N SER A 225 9.31 -8.55 -16.87
CA SER A 225 9.90 -8.40 -15.52
C SER A 225 9.06 -9.22 -14.53
N THR A 226 9.57 -9.59 -13.35
CA THR A 226 8.65 -10.08 -12.30
C THR A 226 7.67 -8.95 -11.96
N LYS A 227 6.39 -9.25 -11.69
CA LYS A 227 5.38 -8.23 -11.40
C LYS A 227 5.81 -7.28 -10.27
N GLU A 228 6.58 -7.81 -9.33
CA GLU A 228 7.26 -7.08 -8.25
C GLU A 228 8.27 -6.04 -8.75
N GLN A 229 9.04 -6.33 -9.81
CA GLN A 229 9.97 -5.37 -10.43
C GLN A 229 9.22 -4.20 -11.07
N ILE A 230 8.10 -4.45 -11.75
CA ILE A 230 7.28 -3.37 -12.33
C ILE A 230 6.77 -2.44 -11.23
N LYS A 231 6.28 -3.00 -10.11
CA LYS A 231 5.85 -2.23 -8.93
C LYS A 231 6.98 -1.37 -8.37
N ASP A 232 8.13 -1.97 -8.11
CA ASP A 232 9.29 -1.26 -7.54
C ASP A 232 9.81 -0.16 -8.48
N PHE A 233 9.92 -0.44 -9.78
CA PHE A 233 10.34 0.57 -10.76
C PHE A 233 9.32 1.70 -10.92
N THR A 234 8.02 1.38 -10.93
CA THR A 234 6.97 2.41 -10.97
C THR A 234 7.09 3.34 -9.77
N GLN A 235 7.17 2.80 -8.56
CA GLN A 235 7.33 3.58 -7.33
C GLN A 235 8.57 4.48 -7.36
N ARG A 236 9.71 3.95 -7.82
CA ARG A 236 10.96 4.71 -7.94
C ARG A 236 10.85 5.83 -8.97
N ALA A 237 10.15 5.60 -10.07
CA ALA A 237 9.98 6.57 -11.14
C ALA A 237 8.99 7.69 -10.77
N ILE A 238 7.90 7.38 -10.06
CA ILE A 238 6.92 8.41 -9.64
C ILE A 238 7.47 9.29 -8.51
N LYS A 239 8.31 8.74 -7.61
CA LYS A 239 8.75 9.44 -6.39
C LYS A 239 9.35 10.84 -6.64
N PRO A 240 10.28 11.04 -7.60
CA PRO A 240 10.84 12.37 -7.88
C PRO A 240 9.78 13.40 -8.32
N HIS A 241 8.72 12.97 -9.01
CA HIS A 241 7.61 13.86 -9.38
C HIS A 241 6.84 14.31 -8.14
N LEU A 242 6.57 13.39 -7.22
CA LEU A 242 5.89 13.71 -5.94
C LEU A 242 6.72 14.69 -5.09
N GLU A 243 8.03 14.44 -4.98
CA GLU A 243 8.95 15.33 -4.26
C GLU A 243 8.94 16.76 -4.83
N LYS A 244 8.92 16.91 -6.16
CA LYS A 244 8.82 18.22 -6.80
C LYS A 244 7.47 18.88 -6.57
N LEU A 245 6.37 18.14 -6.65
CA LEU A 245 5.03 18.69 -6.36
C LEU A 245 4.93 19.19 -4.91
N ILE A 246 5.49 18.44 -3.95
CA ILE A 246 5.57 18.86 -2.54
C ILE A 246 6.41 20.14 -2.42
N LYS A 247 7.58 20.16 -3.06
CA LYS A 247 8.49 21.31 -3.03
C LYS A 247 7.80 22.57 -3.57
N MET A 248 7.12 22.50 -4.72
CA MET A 248 6.38 23.63 -5.28
C MET A 248 5.37 24.19 -4.28
N LYS A 249 4.57 23.33 -3.62
CA LYS A 249 3.61 23.79 -2.61
C LYS A 249 4.28 24.48 -1.41
N SER A 250 5.45 24.01 -1.00
CA SER A 250 6.20 24.64 0.09
C SER A 250 6.81 25.99 -0.30
N GLU A 251 7.19 26.17 -1.57
CA GLU A 251 7.78 27.41 -2.08
C GLU A 251 6.73 28.52 -2.28
N PHE A 252 5.49 28.15 -2.61
CA PHE A 252 4.40 29.10 -2.90
C PHE A 252 3.31 29.18 -1.81
N GLY A 253 3.39 28.35 -0.76
CA GLY A 253 2.35 28.20 0.28
C GLY A 253 2.59 28.94 1.60
N GLY A 254 3.32 30.07 1.56
CA GLY A 254 3.59 30.93 2.72
C GLY A 254 2.34 31.60 3.30
#